data_AF-A0A7S0U3C4-F1
#
_entry.id   AF-A0A7S0U3C4-F1
#
_cell.length_a   1.000
_cell.length_b   1.000
_cell.length_c   1.000
_cell.angle_alpha   90.00
_cell.angle_beta   90.00
_cell.angle_gamma   90.00
#
_symmetry.space_group_name_H-M   'P 1'
#
loop_
_entity.id
_entity.type
_entity.pdbx_description
1 polymer ?
#
loop_
_entity_poly.entity_id
_entity_poly.type
_entity_poly.pdbx_seq_one_letter_code
_entity_poly.pdbx_strand_id
1 'polypeptide(L)'
;VSMVVQLGDIIDGKCAGDKDGKGRTAEEALEAVLGRLRKIKSSKKTLHLIGNHELYNFTREALEERLGCPAFSVHRPVPGWAFISLDPYDLSTIQPAPPHTAEEAFKYLEER
;
A
#
# COMPACT_ATOMS: atom_id res chain seq x y z
N VAL A 1 5.66 -16.91 -9.36
CA VAL A 1 4.26 -16.90 -8.86
C VAL A 1 3.38 -16.17 -9.86
N SER A 2 2.06 -16.33 -9.81
CA SER A 2 1.16 -15.61 -10.73
C SER A 2 0.98 -14.15 -10.35
N MET A 3 0.87 -13.87 -9.05
CA MET A 3 0.70 -12.53 -8.51
C MET A 3 1.34 -12.47 -7.12
N VAL A 4 1.75 -11.28 -6.70
CA VAL A 4 2.18 -10.97 -5.34
C VAL A 4 1.22 -9.93 -4.78
N VAL A 5 0.76 -10.17 -3.55
CA VAL A 5 -0.01 -9.18 -2.78
C VAL A 5 0.80 -8.91 -1.52
N GLN A 6 1.13 -7.64 -1.30
CA GLN A 6 1.77 -7.15 -0.11
C GLN A 6 0.74 -6.40 0.74
N LEU A 7 0.53 -6.84 1.98
CA LEU A 7 -0.60 -6.45 2.83
C LEU A 7 -0.35 -5.23 3.75
N GLY A 8 0.68 -4.44 3.48
CA GLY A 8 1.08 -3.30 4.33
C GLY A 8 2.18 -3.63 5.34
N ASP A 9 2.69 -2.60 6.00
CA ASP A 9 3.83 -2.62 6.92
C ASP A 9 5.11 -3.24 6.30
N ILE A 10 5.48 -2.78 5.09
CA ILE A 10 6.77 -3.16 4.47
C ILE A 10 7.97 -2.53 5.16
N ILE A 11 7.80 -1.40 5.82
CA ILE A 11 8.84 -0.73 6.61
C ILE A 11 8.38 -0.48 8.03
N ASP A 12 9.32 -0.26 8.95
CA ASP A 12 8.98 0.02 10.35
C ASP A 12 8.67 1.51 10.57
N GLY A 13 7.75 1.82 11.49
CA GLY A 13 7.40 3.19 11.88
C GLY A 13 8.57 3.99 12.45
N LYS A 14 9.60 3.33 12.97
CA LYS A 14 10.82 3.99 13.48
C LYS A 14 11.66 4.64 12.40
N CYS A 15 11.48 4.28 11.13
CA CYS A 15 12.16 4.93 10.02
C CYS A 15 11.79 6.43 9.87
N ALA A 16 10.65 6.85 10.44
CA ALA A 16 10.18 8.24 10.45
C ALA A 16 10.95 9.13 11.44
N GLY A 17 11.74 8.51 12.33
CA GLY A 17 12.24 9.15 13.53
C GLY A 17 13.64 8.72 13.93
N ASP A 18 14.48 8.26 13.00
CA ASP A 18 15.90 8.02 13.28
C ASP A 18 16.65 9.35 13.49
N LYS A 19 16.38 9.97 14.64
CA LYS A 19 16.92 11.25 15.09
C LYS A 19 18.40 11.16 15.45
N ASP A 20 18.88 9.94 15.71
CA ASP A 20 20.27 9.67 16.08
C ASP A 20 21.17 9.47 14.85
N GLY A 21 20.60 9.45 13.63
CA GLY A 21 21.33 9.35 12.36
C GLY A 21 22.06 8.02 12.16
N LYS A 22 21.63 6.94 12.83
CA LYS A 22 22.35 5.65 12.84
C LYS A 22 21.70 4.57 11.99
N GLY A 23 20.43 4.69 11.64
CA GLY A 23 19.71 3.78 10.77
C GLY A 23 19.24 4.42 9.48
N ARG A 24 18.45 3.64 8.73
CA ARG A 24 17.98 4.01 7.39
C ARG A 24 16.82 4.99 7.46
N THR A 25 16.79 5.95 6.54
CA THR A 25 15.60 6.77 6.36
C THR A 25 14.42 5.93 5.86
N ALA A 26 13.20 6.47 5.99
CA ALA A 26 12.01 5.84 5.42
C ALA A 26 12.17 5.53 3.93
N GLU A 27 12.76 6.44 3.15
CA GLU A 27 13.02 6.28 1.72
C GLU A 27 14.00 5.15 1.44
N GLU A 28 15.12 5.11 2.17
CA GLU A 28 16.14 4.06 2.00
C GLU A 28 15.60 2.69 2.38
N ALA A 29 14.82 2.60 3.46
CA ALA A 29 14.17 1.37 3.88
C ALA A 29 13.14 0.90 2.84
N LEU A 30 12.31 1.82 2.36
CA LEU A 30 11.27 1.53 1.38
C LEU A 30 11.89 1.02 0.07
N GLU A 31 12.87 1.74 -0.48
CA GLU A 31 13.52 1.36 -1.73
C GLU A 31 14.30 0.04 -1.59
N ALA A 32 14.90 -0.23 -0.42
CA ALA A 32 15.54 -1.51 -0.16
C ALA A 32 14.53 -2.68 -0.25
N VAL A 33 13.34 -2.54 0.31
CA VAL A 33 12.29 -3.58 0.27
C VAL A 33 11.69 -3.69 -1.12
N LEU A 34 11.34 -2.57 -1.77
CA LEU A 34 10.84 -2.56 -3.14
C LEU A 34 11.84 -3.18 -4.12
N GLY A 35 13.14 -2.89 -3.94
CA GLY A 35 14.22 -3.51 -4.71
C GLY A 35 14.29 -5.03 -4.55
N ARG A 36 13.84 -5.60 -3.43
CA ARG A 36 13.70 -7.06 -3.25
C ARG A 36 12.42 -7.59 -3.87
N LEU A 37 11.28 -6.91 -3.69
CA LEU A 37 10.00 -7.31 -4.28
C LEU A 37 10.05 -7.32 -5.81
N ARG A 38 10.75 -6.36 -6.44
CA ARG A 38 10.95 -6.32 -7.90
C ARG A 38 11.73 -7.52 -8.46
N LYS A 39 12.49 -8.24 -7.62
CA LYS A 39 13.21 -9.47 -8.04
C LYS A 39 12.32 -10.70 -8.10
N ILE A 40 11.12 -10.64 -7.52
CA ILE A 40 10.18 -11.75 -7.55
C ILE A 40 9.65 -11.89 -8.98
N LYS A 41 9.88 -13.07 -9.60
CA LYS A 41 9.31 -13.40 -10.91
C LYS A 41 7.80 -13.62 -10.75
N SER A 42 7.04 -12.59 -11.10
CA SER A 42 5.58 -12.57 -11.14
C SER A 42 5.10 -12.25 -12.55
N SER A 43 4.02 -12.90 -12.99
CA SER A 43 3.39 -12.59 -14.28
C SER A 43 2.46 -11.37 -14.22
N LYS A 44 2.14 -10.91 -13.01
CA LYS A 44 1.33 -9.70 -12.75
C LYS A 44 2.11 -8.71 -11.87
N LYS A 45 1.76 -7.43 -11.96
CA LYS A 45 2.28 -6.37 -11.07
C LYS A 45 1.97 -6.74 -9.61
N THR A 46 2.92 -6.48 -8.71
CA THR A 46 2.70 -6.60 -7.27
C THR A 46 1.63 -5.61 -6.83
N LEU A 47 0.62 -6.10 -6.11
CA LEU A 47 -0.37 -5.25 -5.47
C LEU A 47 0.15 -4.87 -4.07
N HIS A 48 0.31 -3.57 -3.82
CA HIS A 48 0.75 -3.03 -2.55
C HIS A 48 -0.45 -2.43 -1.81
N LEU A 49 -0.59 -2.77 -0.53
CA LEU A 49 -1.51 -2.13 0.40
C LEU A 49 -0.71 -1.28 1.38
N ILE A 50 -1.40 -0.32 2.01
CA ILE A 50 -0.84 0.57 3.03
C ILE A 50 -1.13 -0.01 4.41
N GLY A 51 -0.11 -0.11 5.24
CA GLY A 51 -0.21 -0.36 6.68
C GLY A 51 -0.05 0.94 7.50
N ASN A 52 -0.24 0.86 8.81
CA ASN A 52 -0.06 2.01 9.68
C ASN A 52 1.40 2.45 9.73
N HIS A 53 2.36 1.53 9.58
CA HIS A 53 3.77 1.90 9.59
C HIS A 53 4.13 2.75 8.38
N GLU A 54 3.54 2.52 7.21
CA GLU A 54 3.72 3.43 6.07
C GLU A 54 3.16 4.82 6.38
N LEU A 55 2.00 4.92 7.02
CA LEU A 55 1.38 6.20 7.40
C LEU A 55 2.13 6.93 8.53
N TYR A 56 2.98 6.25 9.28
CA TYR A 56 3.90 6.93 10.21
C TYR A 56 5.09 7.56 9.48
N ASN A 57 5.45 7.02 8.32
CA ASN A 57 6.65 7.38 7.57
C ASN A 57 6.41 8.38 6.44
N PHE A 58 5.27 8.30 5.76
CA PHE A 58 4.99 9.05 4.54
C PHE A 58 3.57 9.60 4.53
N THR A 59 3.35 10.69 3.79
CA THR A 59 1.98 11.14 3.47
C THR A 59 1.33 10.16 2.49
N ARG A 60 -0.01 10.14 2.47
CA ARG A 60 -0.78 9.34 1.51
C ARG A 60 -0.40 9.63 0.07
N GLU A 61 -0.21 10.91 -0.29
CA GLU A 61 0.17 11.32 -1.64
C GLU A 61 1.54 10.74 -2.03
N ALA A 62 2.48 10.76 -1.08
CA ALA A 62 3.80 10.18 -1.29
C ALA A 62 3.75 8.65 -1.45
N LEU A 63 2.88 7.97 -0.70
CA LEU A 63 2.65 6.53 -0.81
C LEU A 63 1.98 6.15 -2.14
N GLU A 64 0.97 6.91 -2.57
CA GLU A 64 0.31 6.67 -3.85
C GLU A 64 1.28 6.80 -5.02
N GLU A 65 2.14 7.84 -5.02
CA GLU A 65 3.19 8.03 -6.03
C GLU A 65 4.18 6.84 -6.07
N ARG A 66 4.57 6.31 -4.90
CA ARG A 66 5.63 5.29 -4.77
C ARG A 66 5.13 3.87 -4.99
N LEU A 67 3.95 3.55 -4.46
CA LEU A 67 3.41 2.19 -4.41
C LEU A 67 2.29 1.97 -5.43
N GLY A 68 1.67 3.04 -5.93
CA GLY A 68 0.50 2.95 -6.81
C GLY A 68 -0.67 2.24 -6.13
N CYS A 69 -0.89 2.55 -4.85
CA CYS A 69 -1.90 1.94 -4.00
C CYS A 69 -3.03 2.95 -3.70
N PRO A 70 -4.01 3.10 -4.60
CA PRO A 70 -5.17 3.94 -4.33
C PRO A 70 -5.96 3.34 -3.15
N ALA A 71 -6.75 4.19 -2.49
CA ALA A 71 -7.51 3.80 -1.31
C ALA A 71 -8.57 2.71 -1.60
N PHE A 72 -9.06 2.65 -2.85
CA PHE A 72 -9.85 1.54 -3.37
C PHE A 72 -9.34 1.13 -4.74
N SER A 73 -9.21 -0.18 -4.97
CA SER A 73 -8.97 -0.69 -6.33
C SER A 73 -9.44 -2.12 -6.50
N VAL A 74 -9.78 -2.46 -7.75
CA VAL A 74 -10.19 -3.81 -8.13
C VAL A 74 -9.27 -4.37 -9.19
N HIS A 75 -8.70 -5.54 -8.88
CA HIS A 75 -7.76 -6.24 -9.73
C HIS A 75 -8.36 -7.57 -10.19
N ARG A 76 -8.33 -7.83 -11.50
CA ARG A 76 -8.86 -9.05 -12.10
C ARG A 76 -7.74 -9.84 -12.77
N PRO A 77 -6.94 -10.61 -12.00
CA PRO A 77 -5.75 -11.26 -12.54
C PRO A 77 -6.08 -12.39 -13.52
N VAL A 78 -7.24 -13.05 -13.34
CA VAL A 78 -7.74 -14.15 -14.16
C VAL A 78 -9.28 -14.09 -14.26
N PRO A 79 -9.89 -14.67 -15.32
CA PRO A 79 -11.34 -14.75 -15.44
C PRO A 79 -12.00 -15.39 -14.22
N GLY A 80 -13.16 -14.88 -13.81
CA GLY A 80 -13.92 -15.38 -12.66
C GLY A 80 -13.41 -14.91 -11.30
N TRP A 81 -12.27 -14.22 -11.23
CA TRP A 81 -11.72 -13.72 -9.96
C TRP A 81 -11.63 -12.20 -9.93
N ALA A 82 -11.87 -11.63 -8.75
CA ALA A 82 -11.63 -10.23 -8.43
C ALA A 82 -10.92 -10.14 -7.07
N PHE A 83 -9.84 -9.38 -7.03
CA PHE A 83 -9.18 -8.94 -5.81
C PHE A 83 -9.60 -7.51 -5.54
N ILE A 84 -10.13 -7.27 -4.36
CA ILE A 84 -10.55 -5.94 -3.94
C ILE A 84 -9.54 -5.48 -2.88
N SER A 85 -8.87 -4.37 -3.16
CA SER A 85 -7.98 -3.70 -2.23
C SER A 85 -8.75 -2.57 -1.58
N LEU A 86 -8.70 -2.53 -0.25
CA LEU A 86 -9.29 -1.48 0.58
C LEU A 86 -8.17 -0.84 1.39
N ASP A 87 -8.29 0.46 1.63
CA ASP A 87 -7.50 1.16 2.63
C ASP A 87 -8.16 1.03 4.00
N PRO A 88 -7.60 0.24 4.92
CA PRO A 88 -8.18 0.07 6.25
C PRO A 88 -8.04 1.33 7.13
N TYR A 89 -7.32 2.35 6.66
CA TYR A 89 -7.10 3.61 7.37
C TYR A 89 -7.93 4.77 6.80
N ASP A 90 -8.85 4.49 5.88
CA ASP A 90 -9.82 5.46 5.37
C ASP A 90 -10.55 6.19 6.51
N LEU A 91 -10.91 5.46 7.57
CA LEU A 91 -11.36 6.01 8.85
C LEU A 91 -10.31 5.75 9.94
N SER A 92 -9.39 6.69 10.13
CA SER A 92 -8.36 6.60 11.18
C SER A 92 -7.96 7.95 11.76
N THR A 93 -7.24 7.93 12.88
CA THR A 93 -6.66 9.13 13.53
C THR A 93 -5.22 9.40 13.11
N ILE A 94 -4.62 8.56 12.26
CA ILE A 94 -3.20 8.64 11.89
C ILE A 94 -2.98 9.76 10.86
N GLN A 95 -3.80 9.78 9.81
CA GLN A 95 -3.82 10.80 8.77
C GLN A 95 -5.27 11.05 8.32
N PRO A 96 -5.56 12.23 7.72
CA PRO A 96 -6.87 12.51 7.13
C PRO A 96 -7.31 11.43 6.13
N ALA A 97 -8.63 11.29 5.96
CA ALA A 97 -9.20 10.36 4.99
C ALA A 97 -8.74 10.68 3.56
N PRO A 98 -8.48 9.66 2.71
CA PRO A 98 -8.24 9.86 1.29
C PRO A 98 -9.50 10.43 0.60
N PRO A 99 -9.36 11.09 -0.56
CA PRO A 99 -10.49 11.67 -1.30
C PRO A 99 -11.45 10.64 -1.92
N HIS A 100 -11.02 9.38 -2.09
CA HIS A 100 -11.78 8.28 -2.69
C HIS A 100 -11.76 7.08 -1.73
N THR A 101 -12.91 6.68 -1.20
CA THR A 101 -13.02 5.99 0.09
C THR A 101 -13.73 4.64 -0.02
N ALA A 102 -13.95 3.99 1.12
CA ALA A 102 -14.78 2.80 1.28
C ALA A 102 -16.16 2.92 0.62
N GLU A 103 -16.71 4.13 0.45
CA GLU A 103 -17.96 4.37 -0.27
C GLU A 103 -17.92 3.85 -1.71
N GLU A 104 -16.82 4.04 -2.42
CA GLU A 104 -16.65 3.53 -3.79
C GLU A 104 -16.61 2.00 -3.82
N ALA A 105 -15.98 1.41 -2.79
CA ALA A 105 -15.94 -0.03 -2.63
C ALA A 105 -17.32 -0.62 -2.36
N PHE A 106 -18.10 0.00 -1.45
CA PHE A 106 -19.47 -0.41 -1.15
C PHE A 106 -20.35 -0.33 -2.39
N LYS A 107 -20.32 0.80 -3.11
CA LYS A 107 -21.09 0.96 -4.34
C LYS A 107 -20.75 -0.12 -5.38
N TYR A 108 -19.47 -0.41 -5.56
CA TYR A 108 -19.04 -1.47 -6.48
C TYR A 108 -19.52 -2.87 -6.09
N LEU A 109 -19.61 -3.15 -4.78
CA LEU A 109 -20.10 -4.44 -4.27
C LEU A 109 -21.62 -4.58 -4.42
N GLU A 110 -22.37 -3.48 -4.29
CA GLU A 110 -23.83 -3.47 -4.44
C GLU A 110 -24.29 -3.57 -5.90
N GLU A 111 -23.52 -3.01 -6.85
CA GLU A 111 -23.85 -3.00 -8.28
C GLU A 111 -23.54 -4.35 -9.00
N ARG A 112 -23.38 -5.46 -8.27
CA ARG A 112 -22.91 -6.75 -8.80
C ARG A 112 -23.70 -7.99 -8.45
#